data_AF-A0A2W6C8B9-F1
#
_entry.id   AF-A0A2W6C8B9-F1
#
_cell.length_a   1.000
_cell.length_b   1.000
_cell.length_c   1.000
_cell.angle_alpha   90.00
_cell.angle_beta   90.00
_cell.angle_gamma   90.00
#
_symmetry.space_group_name_H-M   'P 1'
#
loop_
_entity.id
_entity.type
_entity.pdbx_description
1 polymer ?
#
loop_
_entity_poly.entity_id
_entity_poly.type
_entity_poly.pdbx_seq_one_letter_code
_entity_poly.pdbx_strand_id
1 'polypeptide(L)'
;RTAFDPYARAELAGVEAADPGRRGLAEANAWPLGARDGWDQYRSDGAVHATYWIGAWPRVEVSPMFMDALLGRSSAVRTVAVTFEPIPPERSTREVEAAITRDRADHELRHRFGQSETARHRQVQEATMRRESELAAGHSEVRLAGFVTVSGRDPDDLRRASSDVLEHAARARLELHRMYGQQADAFTFTLPLCRGLK
;
A
#
# COMPACT_ATOMS: atom_id res chain seq x y z
N ARG A 1 -10.36 19.26 0.69
CA ARG A 1 -9.66 20.00 1.77
C ARG A 1 -9.18 19.12 2.93
N THR A 2 -10.03 18.36 3.64
CA THR A 2 -9.58 17.52 4.79
C THR A 2 -8.57 16.41 4.43
N ALA A 3 -8.53 15.98 3.17
CA ALA A 3 -7.51 15.05 2.69
C ALA A 3 -6.11 15.69 2.59
N PHE A 4 -6.03 17.02 2.36
CA PHE A 4 -4.79 17.80 2.28
C PHE A 4 -4.40 18.44 3.62
N ASP A 5 -5.39 18.76 4.46
CA ASP A 5 -5.18 19.21 5.83
C ASP A 5 -6.19 18.50 6.76
N PRO A 6 -5.79 17.37 7.38
CA PRO A 6 -6.67 16.64 8.28
C PRO A 6 -6.95 17.39 9.60
N TYR A 7 -6.15 18.40 9.95
CA TYR A 7 -6.31 19.17 11.18
C TYR A 7 -7.28 20.34 11.03
N ALA A 8 -7.54 20.79 9.80
CA ALA A 8 -8.56 21.79 9.49
C ALA A 8 -10.00 21.31 9.75
N ARG A 9 -10.24 20.04 10.11
CA ARG A 9 -11.60 19.49 10.35
C ARG A 9 -12.36 20.26 11.43
N ALA A 10 -11.70 20.65 12.53
CA ALA A 10 -12.34 21.39 13.61
C ALA A 10 -12.77 22.80 13.18
N GLU A 11 -11.91 23.49 12.41
CA GLU A 11 -12.22 24.80 11.83
C GLU A 11 -13.40 24.71 10.87
N LEU A 12 -13.38 23.72 9.96
CA LEU A 12 -14.46 23.50 8.99
C LEU A 12 -15.79 23.19 9.68
N ALA A 13 -15.79 22.40 10.75
CA ALA A 13 -16.99 22.10 11.53
C ALA A 13 -17.56 23.35 12.23
N GLY A 14 -16.70 24.25 12.74
CA GLY A 14 -17.13 25.52 13.31
C GLY A 14 -17.78 26.45 12.28
N VAL A 15 -17.24 26.48 11.06
CA VAL A 15 -17.81 27.25 9.94
C VAL A 15 -19.16 26.70 9.51
N GLU A 16 -19.33 25.37 9.45
CA GLU A 16 -20.60 24.73 9.13
C GLU A 16 -21.67 24.97 10.20
N ALA A 17 -21.29 24.95 11.48
CA ALA A 17 -22.20 25.27 12.59
C ALA A 17 -22.66 26.74 12.57
N ALA A 18 -21.81 27.67 12.14
CA ALA A 18 -22.14 29.09 12.05
C ALA A 18 -23.07 29.44 10.86
N ASP A 19 -23.02 28.64 9.78
CA ASP A 19 -23.91 28.79 8.63
C ASP A 19 -24.40 27.41 8.12
N PRO A 20 -25.49 26.87 8.73
CA PRO A 20 -26.03 25.57 8.36
C PRO A 20 -26.59 25.49 6.94
N GLY A 21 -26.82 26.65 6.29
CA GLY A 21 -27.30 26.73 4.90
C GLY A 21 -26.17 26.57 3.88
N ARG A 22 -24.91 26.63 4.31
CA ARG A 22 -23.73 26.54 3.46
C ARG A 22 -23.57 25.12 2.90
N ARG A 23 -23.85 24.94 1.62
CA ARG A 23 -23.63 23.65 0.92
C ARG A 23 -22.16 23.48 0.57
N GLY A 24 -21.42 22.80 1.44
CA GLY A 24 -20.06 22.33 1.16
C GLY A 24 -19.07 23.43 0.82
N LEU A 25 -17.97 23.04 0.19
CA LEU A 25 -16.92 23.95 -0.30
C LEU A 25 -17.09 24.13 -1.80
N ALA A 26 -16.89 25.37 -2.28
CA ALA A 26 -16.79 25.64 -3.71
C ALA A 26 -15.64 24.83 -4.33
N GLU A 27 -15.79 24.42 -5.60
CA GLU A 27 -14.80 23.60 -6.32
C GLU A 27 -13.39 24.22 -6.33
N ALA A 28 -13.31 25.56 -6.45
CA ALA A 28 -12.05 26.30 -6.37
C ALA A 28 -11.29 26.10 -5.04
N ASN A 29 -11.99 25.69 -3.97
CA ASN A 29 -11.42 25.43 -2.63
C ASN A 29 -11.24 23.92 -2.34
N ALA A 30 -11.40 23.06 -3.35
CA ALA A 30 -11.20 21.62 -3.19
C ALA A 30 -9.71 21.27 -3.01
N TRP A 31 -8.84 22.04 -3.66
CA TRP A 31 -7.38 21.93 -3.68
C TRP A 31 -6.72 22.66 -2.50
N PRO A 32 -5.48 22.28 -2.12
CA PRO A 32 -4.73 23.03 -1.12
C PRO A 32 -4.40 24.43 -1.64
N LEU A 33 -4.38 25.41 -0.74
CA LEU A 33 -4.00 26.79 -1.06
C LEU A 33 -2.48 26.91 -1.27
N GLY A 34 -1.71 26.10 -0.55
CA GLY A 34 -0.27 26.03 -0.70
C GLY A 34 0.25 24.61 -0.56
N ALA A 35 1.17 24.22 -1.44
CA ALA A 35 1.83 22.94 -1.38
C ALA A 35 3.33 23.09 -1.64
N ARG A 36 4.15 22.29 -0.95
CA ARG A 36 5.59 22.22 -1.17
C ARG A 36 6.06 20.79 -1.09
N ASP A 37 6.67 20.33 -2.17
CA ASP A 37 7.32 19.02 -2.19
C ASP A 37 8.73 19.11 -1.57
N GLY A 38 9.10 18.05 -0.86
CA GLY A 38 10.36 17.89 -0.18
C GLY A 38 10.92 16.49 -0.43
N TRP A 39 12.19 16.29 -0.09
CA TRP A 39 12.85 15.01 -0.36
C TRP A 39 12.20 13.86 0.42
N ASP A 40 11.85 14.07 1.68
CA ASP A 40 11.29 13.03 2.53
C ASP A 40 9.84 13.32 2.93
N GLN A 41 9.37 14.55 2.79
CA GLN A 41 8.03 14.97 3.19
C GLN A 41 7.35 15.88 2.17
N TYR A 42 6.03 15.86 2.15
CA TYR A 42 5.18 16.76 1.38
C TYR A 42 4.39 17.67 2.33
N ARG A 43 4.42 18.98 2.13
CA ARG A 43 3.64 19.93 2.95
C ARG A 43 2.45 20.43 2.14
N SER A 44 1.26 20.38 2.73
CA SER A 44 0.07 21.03 2.18
C SER A 44 -0.68 21.78 3.27
N ASP A 45 -0.99 23.05 2.99
CA ASP A 45 -1.66 23.98 3.92
C ASP A 45 -1.01 23.95 5.32
N GLY A 46 -1.75 23.49 6.34
CA GLY A 46 -1.32 23.38 7.73
C GLY A 46 -0.68 22.04 8.12
N ALA A 47 -0.53 21.09 7.20
CA ALA A 47 -0.07 19.74 7.50
C ALA A 47 1.22 19.36 6.76
N VAL A 48 1.99 18.46 7.37
CA VAL A 48 3.19 17.85 6.78
C VAL A 48 2.95 16.34 6.69
N HIS A 49 3.27 15.76 5.54
CA HIS A 49 2.95 14.39 5.19
C HIS A 49 4.20 13.60 4.83
N ALA A 50 4.20 12.32 5.14
CA ALA A 50 5.17 11.34 4.64
C ALA A 50 4.42 10.14 4.05
N THR A 51 4.66 9.85 2.77
CA THR A 51 4.06 8.72 2.07
C THR A 51 5.05 7.57 1.91
N TYR A 52 4.53 6.36 2.14
CA TYR A 52 5.22 5.08 2.08
C TYR A 52 4.54 4.15 1.08
N TRP A 53 5.33 3.36 0.37
CA TRP A 53 4.87 2.21 -0.41
C TRP A 53 5.00 0.94 0.45
N ILE A 54 3.94 0.13 0.49
CA ILE A 54 3.96 -1.26 0.95
C ILE A 54 4.77 -2.15 -0.02
N GLY A 55 6.07 -2.28 0.24
CA GLY A 55 7.00 -3.06 -0.61
C GLY A 55 6.85 -4.57 -0.47
N ALA A 56 6.38 -5.05 0.69
CA ALA A 56 6.08 -6.46 0.89
C ALA A 56 4.80 -6.65 1.71
N TRP A 57 3.98 -7.58 1.23
CA TRP A 57 2.79 -8.09 1.88
C TRP A 57 3.09 -9.38 2.66
N PRO A 58 2.24 -9.80 3.61
CA PRO A 58 2.47 -11.02 4.37
C PRO A 58 2.62 -12.24 3.45
N ARG A 59 3.74 -12.97 3.57
CA ARG A 59 4.04 -14.17 2.76
C ARG A 59 3.53 -15.48 3.39
N VAL A 60 2.84 -15.36 4.52
CA VAL A 60 2.24 -16.47 5.27
C VAL A 60 0.76 -16.22 5.38
N GLU A 61 0.00 -17.27 5.63
CA GLU A 61 -1.43 -17.14 5.93
C GLU A 61 -1.61 -16.26 7.18
N VAL A 62 -2.44 -15.24 7.04
CA VAL A 62 -2.75 -14.28 8.10
C VAL A 62 -4.25 -14.14 8.27
N SER A 63 -4.68 -13.83 9.48
CA SER A 63 -6.08 -13.49 9.75
C SER A 63 -6.54 -12.34 8.84
N PRO A 64 -7.81 -12.30 8.40
CA PRO A 64 -8.38 -11.14 7.71
C PRO A 64 -8.17 -9.81 8.45
N MET A 65 -7.95 -9.85 9.77
CA MET A 65 -7.71 -8.69 10.63
C MET A 65 -6.23 -8.31 10.75
N PHE A 66 -5.32 -8.83 9.92
CA PHE A 66 -3.89 -8.58 10.05
C PHE A 66 -3.51 -7.08 9.99
N MET A 67 -4.26 -6.28 9.25
CA MET A 67 -4.05 -4.82 9.15
C MET A 67 -4.62 -4.04 10.34
N ASP A 68 -5.31 -4.67 11.29
CA ASP A 68 -5.93 -3.97 12.43
C ASP A 68 -4.92 -3.22 13.30
N ALA A 69 -3.68 -3.74 13.39
CA ALA A 69 -2.59 -3.01 14.03
C ALA A 69 -2.36 -1.66 13.33
N LEU A 70 -2.30 -1.67 12.00
CA LEU A 70 -2.12 -0.47 11.21
C LEU A 70 -3.39 0.35 11.07
N LEU A 71 -4.61 -0.17 11.18
CA LEU A 71 -5.85 0.59 10.90
C LEU A 71 -6.59 1.05 12.17
N GLY A 72 -6.66 0.21 13.20
CA GLY A 72 -7.41 0.50 14.42
C GLY A 72 -6.56 0.97 15.60
N ARG A 73 -5.29 0.53 15.70
CA ARG A 73 -4.47 0.72 16.91
C ARG A 73 -3.46 1.88 16.88
N SER A 74 -3.04 2.34 15.70
CA SER A 74 -2.13 3.48 15.63
C SER A 74 -2.86 4.79 15.95
N SER A 75 -2.20 5.67 16.69
CA SER A 75 -2.71 6.99 17.09
C SER A 75 -2.45 8.07 16.04
N ALA A 76 -1.61 7.77 15.05
CA ALA A 76 -1.23 8.70 13.98
C ALA A 76 -2.39 8.98 13.02
N VAL A 77 -2.48 10.24 12.56
CA VAL A 77 -3.35 10.60 11.43
C VAL A 77 -2.75 10.02 10.17
N ARG A 78 -3.49 9.11 9.52
CA ARG A 78 -2.99 8.40 8.35
C ARG A 78 -4.08 8.02 7.37
N THR A 79 -3.68 7.76 6.15
CA THR A 79 -4.53 7.26 5.07
C THR A 79 -3.83 6.06 4.44
N VAL A 80 -4.56 4.95 4.34
CA VAL A 80 -4.09 3.73 3.69
C VAL A 80 -4.93 3.53 2.44
N ALA A 81 -4.26 3.44 1.29
CA ALA A 81 -4.88 3.13 0.02
C ALA A 81 -4.32 1.81 -0.49
N VAL A 82 -5.20 0.89 -0.88
CA VAL A 82 -4.83 -0.39 -1.49
C VAL A 82 -5.61 -0.52 -2.78
N THR A 83 -4.89 -0.70 -3.88
CA THR A 83 -5.46 -0.91 -5.20
C THR A 83 -5.30 -2.37 -5.57
N PHE A 84 -6.42 -2.99 -5.93
CA PHE A 84 -6.51 -4.37 -6.38
C PHE A 84 -6.67 -4.37 -7.89
N GLU A 85 -5.75 -5.03 -8.59
CA GLU A 85 -5.92 -5.35 -10.00
C GLU A 85 -6.13 -6.85 -10.13
N PRO A 86 -7.32 -7.31 -10.54
CA PRO A 86 -7.54 -8.71 -10.84
C PRO A 86 -6.74 -9.09 -12.09
N ILE A 87 -6.00 -10.19 -12.00
CA ILE A 87 -5.30 -10.77 -13.15
C ILE A 87 -6.29 -11.67 -13.89
N PRO A 88 -6.48 -11.50 -15.21
CA PRO A 88 -7.34 -12.39 -15.99
C PRO A 88 -6.91 -13.86 -15.84
N PRO A 89 -7.86 -14.81 -15.65
CA PRO A 89 -7.55 -16.22 -15.43
C PRO A 89 -6.64 -16.79 -16.51
N GLU A 90 -6.86 -16.44 -17.78
CA GLU A 90 -6.07 -16.95 -18.91
C GLU A 90 -4.61 -16.52 -18.84
N ARG A 91 -4.33 -15.34 -18.26
CA ARG A 91 -2.97 -14.85 -18.06
C ARG A 91 -2.31 -15.58 -16.89
N SER A 92 -3.01 -15.73 -15.77
CA SER A 92 -2.49 -16.41 -14.58
C SER A 92 -2.20 -17.89 -14.86
N THR A 93 -3.10 -18.60 -15.57
CA THR A 93 -2.86 -19.98 -16.01
C THR A 93 -1.62 -20.10 -16.89
N ARG A 94 -1.46 -19.23 -17.90
CA ARG A 94 -0.27 -19.25 -18.77
C ARG A 94 1.02 -18.96 -17.99
N GLU A 95 1.00 -18.03 -17.04
CA GLU A 95 2.17 -17.70 -16.22
C GLU A 95 2.54 -18.87 -15.30
N VAL A 96 1.57 -19.56 -14.70
CA VAL A 96 1.79 -20.76 -13.89
C VAL A 96 2.27 -21.94 -14.73
N GLU A 97 1.66 -22.21 -15.89
CA GLU A 97 2.10 -23.25 -16.82
C GLU A 97 3.54 -23.01 -17.31
N ALA A 98 3.87 -21.75 -17.64
CA ALA A 98 5.23 -21.37 -18.01
C ALA A 98 6.22 -21.54 -16.86
N ALA A 99 5.81 -21.25 -15.62
CA ALA A 99 6.63 -21.47 -14.42
C ALA A 99 6.87 -22.96 -14.16
N ILE A 100 5.84 -23.80 -14.25
CA ILE A 100 5.93 -25.27 -14.10
C ILE A 100 6.84 -25.86 -15.17
N THR A 101 6.66 -25.44 -16.42
CA THR A 101 7.47 -25.92 -17.55
C THR A 101 8.95 -25.56 -17.34
N ARG A 102 9.22 -24.32 -16.90
CA ARG A 102 10.58 -23.87 -16.60
C ARG A 102 11.19 -24.65 -15.45
N ASP A 103 10.44 -24.88 -14.38
CA ASP A 103 10.91 -25.64 -13.21
C ASP A 103 11.20 -27.10 -13.56
N ARG A 104 10.35 -27.74 -14.37
CA ARG A 104 10.60 -29.09 -14.91
C ARG A 104 11.84 -29.15 -15.77
N ALA A 105 12.03 -28.20 -16.68
CA ALA A 105 13.21 -28.13 -17.53
C ALA A 105 14.51 -27.94 -16.72
N ASP A 106 14.48 -27.05 -15.72
CA ASP A 106 15.60 -26.82 -14.80
C ASP A 106 15.91 -28.08 -13.98
N HIS A 107 14.88 -28.76 -13.48
CA HIS A 107 15.03 -30.02 -12.74
C HIS A 107 15.68 -31.12 -13.61
N GLU A 108 15.22 -31.30 -14.85
CA GLU A 108 15.80 -32.27 -15.78
C GLU A 108 17.25 -31.95 -16.17
N LEU A 109 17.58 -30.67 -16.37
CA LEU A 109 18.95 -30.24 -16.62
C LEU A 109 19.84 -30.56 -15.42
N ARG A 110 19.40 -30.23 -14.21
CA ARG A 110 20.19 -30.46 -12.99
C ARG A 110 20.39 -31.93 -12.68
N HIS A 111 19.36 -32.75 -12.89
CA HIS A 111 19.48 -34.20 -12.78
C HIS A 111 20.52 -34.75 -13.77
N ARG A 112 20.53 -34.24 -15.02
CA ARG A 112 21.56 -34.59 -16.01
C ARG A 112 22.97 -34.15 -15.61
N PHE A 113 23.13 -33.01 -14.94
CA PHE A 113 24.42 -32.49 -14.47
C PHE A 113 24.81 -32.92 -13.05
N GLY A 114 24.04 -33.80 -12.41
CA GLY A 114 24.33 -34.34 -11.06
C GLY A 114 24.27 -33.29 -9.94
N GLN A 115 23.55 -32.18 -10.13
CA GLN A 115 23.44 -31.12 -9.14
C GLN A 115 22.39 -31.44 -8.09
N SER A 116 22.75 -31.31 -6.80
CA SER A 116 21.83 -31.57 -5.69
C SER A 116 20.76 -30.49 -5.56
N GLU A 117 19.54 -30.93 -5.24
CA GLU A 117 18.42 -30.02 -5.01
C GLU A 117 18.56 -29.27 -3.66
N THR A 118 18.43 -27.94 -3.69
CA THR A 118 18.49 -27.11 -2.49
C THR A 118 17.12 -26.96 -1.84
N ALA A 119 17.09 -26.68 -0.53
CA ALA A 119 15.83 -26.39 0.18
C ALA A 119 15.06 -25.19 -0.42
N ARG A 120 15.77 -24.21 -0.99
CA ARG A 120 15.17 -23.06 -1.68
C ARG A 120 14.41 -23.47 -2.94
N HIS A 121 14.89 -24.48 -3.67
CA HIS A 121 14.22 -24.99 -4.86
C HIS A 121 12.93 -25.71 -4.51
N ARG A 122 12.96 -26.60 -3.50
CA ARG A 122 11.75 -27.25 -2.98
C ARG A 122 10.68 -26.26 -2.56
N GLN A 123 11.06 -25.19 -1.87
CA GLN A 123 10.11 -24.14 -1.44
C GLN A 123 9.48 -23.38 -2.62
N VAL A 124 10.25 -23.10 -3.68
CA VAL A 124 9.74 -22.47 -4.91
C VAL A 124 8.77 -23.40 -5.64
N GLN A 125 9.10 -24.68 -5.71
CA GLN A 125 8.26 -25.68 -6.35
C GLN A 125 6.94 -25.89 -5.60
N GLU A 126 6.99 -26.03 -4.26
CA GLU A 126 5.80 -26.10 -3.41
C GLU A 126 4.91 -24.85 -3.54
N ALA A 127 5.50 -23.65 -3.63
CA ALA A 127 4.75 -22.42 -3.85
C ALA A 127 4.08 -22.39 -5.24
N THR A 128 4.73 -22.96 -6.25
CA THR A 128 4.18 -23.04 -7.62
C THR A 128 3.03 -24.03 -7.69
N MET A 129 3.16 -25.22 -7.09
CA MET A 129 2.08 -26.21 -7.00
C MET A 129 0.87 -25.66 -6.21
N ARG A 130 1.12 -24.88 -5.16
CA ARG A 130 0.04 -24.24 -4.39
C ARG A 130 -0.75 -23.25 -5.25
N ARG A 131 -0.06 -22.37 -5.98
CA ARG A 131 -0.71 -21.44 -6.92
C ARG A 131 -1.53 -22.18 -7.98
N GLU A 132 -1.00 -23.26 -8.54
CA GLU A 132 -1.74 -24.10 -9.49
C GLU A 132 -3.04 -24.66 -8.87
N SER A 133 -2.96 -25.18 -7.64
CA SER A 133 -4.13 -25.71 -6.93
C SER A 133 -5.18 -24.63 -6.60
N GLU A 134 -4.73 -23.42 -6.27
CA GLU A 134 -5.61 -22.28 -5.97
C GLU A 134 -6.34 -21.81 -7.23
N LEU A 135 -5.64 -21.72 -8.37
CA LEU A 135 -6.26 -21.40 -9.66
C LEU A 135 -7.24 -22.49 -10.10
N ALA A 136 -6.89 -23.77 -9.93
CA ALA A 136 -7.77 -24.89 -10.24
C ALA A 136 -9.04 -24.91 -9.36
N ALA A 137 -8.95 -24.42 -8.13
CA ALA A 137 -10.08 -24.22 -7.23
C ALA A 137 -10.96 -23.00 -7.59
N GLY A 138 -10.57 -22.24 -8.62
CA GLY A 138 -11.31 -21.06 -9.11
C GLY A 138 -10.94 -19.75 -8.43
N HIS A 139 -9.85 -19.70 -7.65
CA HIS A 139 -9.35 -18.44 -7.09
C HIS A 139 -8.73 -17.60 -8.21
N SER A 140 -8.97 -16.29 -8.19
CA SER A 140 -8.35 -15.34 -9.12
C SER A 140 -7.15 -14.66 -8.47
N GLU A 141 -6.04 -14.60 -9.18
CA GLU A 141 -4.84 -13.90 -8.70
C GLU A 141 -5.07 -12.38 -8.75
N VAL A 142 -4.61 -11.67 -7.72
CA VAL A 142 -4.74 -10.21 -7.63
C VAL A 142 -3.36 -9.58 -7.43
N ARG A 143 -3.07 -8.54 -8.22
CA ARG A 143 -1.93 -7.67 -7.99
C ARG A 143 -2.33 -6.58 -7.01
N LEU A 144 -1.58 -6.45 -5.92
CA LEU A 144 -1.79 -5.44 -4.89
C LEU A 144 -0.71 -4.37 -5.00
N ALA A 145 -1.12 -3.10 -5.03
CA ALA A 145 -0.25 -2.02 -4.60
C ALA A 145 -0.89 -1.30 -3.44
N GLY A 146 -0.07 -0.92 -2.47
CA GLY A 146 -0.53 -0.24 -1.28
C GLY A 146 0.35 0.94 -0.93
N PHE A 147 -0.29 2.03 -0.53
CA PHE A 147 0.36 3.25 -0.07
C PHE A 147 -0.18 3.66 1.29
N VAL A 148 0.69 4.17 2.14
CA VAL A 148 0.35 4.70 3.46
C VAL A 148 0.89 6.11 3.57
N THR A 149 0.00 7.08 3.74
CA THR A 149 0.38 8.47 4.02
C THR A 149 0.15 8.76 5.50
N VAL A 150 1.20 9.22 6.17
CA VAL A 150 1.17 9.68 7.56
C VAL A 150 1.18 11.19 7.56
N SER A 151 0.38 11.81 8.43
CA SER A 151 0.28 13.27 8.56
C SER A 151 0.65 13.70 9.97
N GLY A 152 1.36 14.82 10.07
CA GLY A 152 1.73 15.51 11.30
C GLY A 152 1.42 17.00 11.20
N ARG A 153 1.30 17.68 12.35
CA ARG A 153 1.13 19.15 12.40
C ARG A 153 2.42 19.91 12.11
N ASP A 154 3.54 19.28 12.42
CA ASP A 154 4.89 19.80 12.22
C ASP A 154 5.85 18.63 11.92
N PRO A 155 7.10 18.89 11.49
CA PRO A 155 8.05 17.84 11.17
C PRO A 155 8.38 16.89 12.35
N ASP A 156 8.34 17.36 13.59
CA ASP A 156 8.65 16.53 14.76
C ASP A 156 7.50 15.59 15.09
N ASP A 157 6.28 16.10 14.99
CA ASP A 157 5.05 15.32 15.07
C ASP A 157 4.99 14.26 13.97
N LEU A 158 5.33 14.63 12.73
CA LEU A 158 5.39 13.69 11.61
C LEU A 158 6.42 12.58 11.84
N ARG A 159 7.59 12.90 12.41
CA ARG A 159 8.61 11.89 12.75
C ARG A 159 8.10 10.89 13.80
N ARG A 160 7.44 11.38 14.85
CA ARG A 160 6.83 10.51 15.88
C ARG A 160 5.73 9.62 15.30
N ALA A 161 4.81 10.23 14.56
CA ALA A 161 3.71 9.52 13.89
C ALA A 161 4.20 8.48 12.88
N SER A 162 5.27 8.80 12.13
CA SER A 162 5.90 7.87 11.20
C SER A 162 6.49 6.66 11.91
N SER A 163 7.18 6.87 13.04
CA SER A 163 7.72 5.77 13.84
C SER A 163 6.62 4.84 14.35
N ASP A 164 5.52 5.41 14.86
CA ASP A 164 4.35 4.64 15.31
C ASP A 164 3.78 3.78 14.17
N VAL A 165 3.62 4.35 12.98
CA VAL A 165 3.09 3.66 11.81
C VAL A 165 4.02 2.53 11.33
N LEU A 166 5.33 2.75 11.31
CA LEU A 166 6.31 1.72 10.93
C LEU A 166 6.27 0.52 11.89
N GLU A 167 6.16 0.78 13.20
CA GLU A 167 6.03 -0.28 14.21
C GLU A 167 4.74 -1.10 14.02
N HIS A 168 3.62 -0.41 13.77
CA HIS A 168 2.34 -1.07 13.54
C HIS A 168 2.31 -1.84 12.21
N ALA A 169 2.98 -1.34 11.17
CA ALA A 169 3.13 -2.04 9.90
C ALA A 169 3.96 -3.33 10.07
N ALA A 170 5.05 -3.28 10.83
CA ALA A 170 5.85 -4.47 11.12
C ALA A 170 5.04 -5.54 11.87
N ARG A 171 4.20 -5.14 12.84
CA ARG A 171 3.25 -6.06 13.52
C ARG A 171 2.23 -6.68 12.56
N ALA A 172 1.80 -5.92 11.55
CA ALA A 172 0.95 -6.40 10.47
C ALA A 172 1.72 -7.20 9.40
N ARG A 173 3.02 -7.47 9.60
CA ARG A 173 3.92 -8.15 8.63
C ARG A 173 3.98 -7.43 7.28
N LEU A 174 3.88 -6.11 7.30
CA LEU A 174 4.03 -5.23 6.15
C LEU A 174 5.41 -4.58 6.16
N GLU A 175 6.00 -4.44 4.98
CA GLU A 175 7.26 -3.73 4.80
C GLU A 175 6.99 -2.38 4.11
N LEU A 176 7.29 -1.28 4.79
CA LEU A 176 7.05 0.07 4.30
C LEU A 176 8.35 0.72 3.83
N HIS A 177 8.33 1.27 2.62
CA HIS A 177 9.42 2.03 2.04
C HIS A 177 8.97 3.47 1.85
N ARG A 178 9.69 4.44 2.43
CA ARG A 178 9.37 5.85 2.26
C ARG A 178 9.70 6.28 0.82
N MET A 179 8.77 7.00 0.19
CA MET A 179 8.88 7.44 -1.21
C MET A 179 9.77 8.69 -1.35
N TYR A 180 11.06 8.56 -1.03
CA TYR A 180 11.99 9.69 -1.10
C TYR A 180 12.06 10.30 -2.51
N GLY A 181 12.06 11.62 -2.59
CA GLY A 181 12.11 12.41 -3.83
C GLY A 181 10.81 12.41 -4.65
N GLN A 182 9.75 11.77 -4.16
CA GLN A 182 8.49 11.57 -4.89
C GLN A 182 7.27 11.75 -3.97
N GLN A 183 7.38 12.59 -2.95
CA GLN A 183 6.35 12.68 -1.91
C GLN A 183 5.05 13.30 -2.42
N ALA A 184 5.11 14.37 -3.22
CA ALA A 184 3.92 14.95 -3.83
C ALA A 184 3.15 13.94 -4.70
N ASP A 185 3.84 13.20 -5.58
CA ASP A 185 3.23 12.20 -6.44
C ASP A 185 2.63 11.05 -5.62
N ALA A 186 3.42 10.50 -4.69
CA ALA A 186 3.00 9.39 -3.83
C ALA A 186 1.79 9.76 -2.97
N PHE A 187 1.76 10.98 -2.44
CA PHE A 187 0.63 11.50 -1.67
C PHE A 187 -0.68 11.41 -2.48
N THR A 188 -0.63 11.69 -3.79
CA THR A 188 -1.83 11.63 -4.64
C THR A 188 -2.43 10.23 -4.78
N PHE A 189 -1.65 9.16 -4.58
CA PHE A 189 -2.15 7.78 -4.59
C PHE A 189 -2.98 7.44 -3.35
N THR A 190 -2.85 8.23 -2.28
CA THR A 190 -3.65 8.06 -1.05
C THR A 190 -4.88 8.96 -1.02
N LEU A 191 -5.04 9.85 -2.00
CA LEU A 191 -6.26 10.64 -2.13
C LEU A 191 -7.40 9.76 -2.69
N PRO A 192 -8.67 10.01 -2.30
CA PRO A 192 -9.82 9.28 -2.82
C PRO A 192 -10.19 9.72 -4.24
N LEU A 193 -9.19 9.81 -5.12
CA LEU A 193 -9.32 10.20 -6.53
C LEU A 193 -9.37 8.97 -7.47
N CYS A 194 -9.37 7.76 -6.90
CA CYS A 194 -9.42 6.49 -7.63
C CYS A 194 -8.38 6.39 -8.76
N ARG A 195 -7.15 6.85 -8.51
CA ARG A 195 -6.04 6.68 -9.45
C ARG A 195 -5.63 5.21 -9.41
N GLY A 196 -5.89 4.48 -10.50
CA GLY A 196 -5.50 3.07 -10.66
C GLY A 196 -3.98 2.87 -10.63
N LEU A 197 -3.53 1.63 -10.82
CA LEU A 197 -2.10 1.29 -10.90
C LEU A 197 -1.45 1.91 -12.15
N LYS A 198 -0.20 2.37 -12.01
CA LYS A 198 0.69 2.65 -13.16
C LYS A 198 1.46 1.40 -13.55
#